data_AF-A0A1X3P6H6-F1
#
_entry.id   AF-A0A1X3P6H6-F1
#
_cell.length_a   1.000
_cell.length_b   1.000
_cell.length_c   1.000
_cell.angle_alpha   90.00
_cell.angle_beta   90.00
_cell.angle_gamma   90.00
#
_symmetry.space_group_name_H-M   'P 1'
#
loop_
_entity.id
_entity.type
_entity.pdbx_description
1 polymer ?
#
loop_
_entity_poly.entity_id
_entity_poly.type
_entity_poly.pdbx_seq_one_letter_code
_entity_poly.pdbx_strand_id
1 'polypeptide(L)'
;MIQPLNDWNIRGQGWLLLQQNALYGLSATRILVGVAMLGLLLTNFTSRHILWGTGSFWAEPYREVNAFGELVDVFGVESPALFTLMYMALMGLAVAVIIGWRTRATTLLLAIGMAALVERASPMGDQGDNIARIGLLLMVLMNTSAHWSLDADDVDAASSAPPPGSWARSRTCGTPCRCSPGGGPVSSTMCR
;
A
#
# COMPACT_ATOMS: atom_id res chain seq x y z
N MET A 1 28.03 29.01 -15.20
CA MET A 1 28.07 27.99 -14.13
C MET A 1 26.74 27.84 -13.36
N ILE A 2 25.85 28.84 -13.34
CA ILE A 2 24.57 28.79 -12.58
C ILE A 2 23.39 28.17 -13.38
N GLN A 3 23.47 28.21 -14.72
CA GLN A 3 22.45 27.64 -15.63
C GLN A 3 22.08 26.17 -15.37
N PRO A 4 23.02 25.22 -15.19
CA PRO A 4 22.65 23.83 -14.96
C PRO A 4 21.82 23.66 -13.68
N LEU A 5 22.17 24.35 -12.59
CA LEU A 5 21.42 24.29 -11.32
C LEU A 5 19.97 24.78 -11.48
N ASN A 6 19.76 25.79 -12.33
CA ASN A 6 18.42 26.33 -12.58
C ASN A 6 17.57 25.34 -13.40
N ASP A 7 18.16 24.66 -14.39
CA ASP A 7 17.47 23.66 -15.20
C ASP A 7 17.06 22.43 -14.38
N TRP A 8 17.92 22.00 -13.44
CA TRP A 8 17.60 20.94 -12.48
C TRP A 8 16.44 21.34 -11.56
N ASN A 9 16.43 22.58 -11.09
CA ASN A 9 15.38 23.08 -10.20
C ASN A 9 14.02 23.16 -10.92
N ILE A 10 13.99 23.69 -12.15
CA ILE A 10 12.76 23.81 -12.94
C ILE A 10 12.22 22.42 -13.34
N ARG A 11 13.09 21.47 -13.71
CA ARG A 11 12.69 20.09 -14.00
C ARG A 11 12.16 19.37 -12.77
N GLY A 12 12.82 19.53 -11.63
CA GLY A 12 12.38 18.97 -10.35
C GLY A 12 11.02 19.54 -9.94
N GLN A 13 10.86 20.86 -9.98
CA GLN A 13 9.59 21.53 -9.70
C GLN A 13 8.49 21.11 -10.68
N GLY A 14 8.79 20.99 -11.97
CA GLY A 14 7.81 20.54 -12.96
C GLY A 14 7.35 19.10 -12.72
N TRP A 15 8.27 18.21 -12.37
CA TRP A 15 7.93 16.83 -12.02
C TRP A 15 7.11 16.76 -10.71
N LEU A 16 7.46 17.54 -9.70
CA LEU A 16 6.81 17.49 -8.38
C LEU A 16 5.46 18.23 -8.33
N LEU A 17 5.33 19.34 -9.05
CA LEU A 17 4.20 20.28 -8.95
C LEU A 17 3.28 20.26 -10.17
N LEU A 18 3.78 19.96 -11.38
CA LEU A 18 3.01 20.08 -12.63
C LEU A 18 2.51 18.73 -13.17
N GLN A 19 3.14 17.61 -12.80
CA GLN A 19 2.77 16.28 -13.24
C GLN A 19 2.05 15.48 -12.15
N GLN A 20 1.10 14.64 -12.54
CA GLN A 20 0.30 13.83 -11.61
C GLN A 20 1.08 12.55 -11.20
N ASN A 21 2.21 12.72 -10.53
CA ASN A 21 3.08 11.64 -10.02
C ASN A 21 2.57 11.00 -8.72
N ALA A 22 1.25 11.08 -8.47
CA ALA A 22 0.63 10.66 -7.22
C ALA A 22 0.91 9.19 -6.88
N LEU A 23 1.03 8.31 -7.88
CA LEU A 23 1.33 6.89 -7.69
C LEU A 23 2.73 6.62 -7.13
N TYR A 24 3.73 7.43 -7.51
CA TYR A 24 5.07 7.36 -6.92
C TYR A 24 5.05 7.82 -5.46
N GLY A 25 4.33 8.91 -5.18
CA GLY A 25 4.13 9.40 -3.81
C GLY A 25 3.45 8.35 -2.93
N LEU A 26 2.39 7.70 -3.41
CA LEU A 26 1.70 6.64 -2.68
C LEU A 26 2.60 5.42 -2.41
N SER A 27 3.41 5.03 -3.39
CA SER A 27 4.36 3.92 -3.25
C SER A 27 5.47 4.26 -2.25
N ALA A 28 5.98 5.50 -2.27
CA ALA A 28 6.94 6.00 -1.28
C ALA A 28 6.32 6.06 0.13
N THR A 29 5.09 6.56 0.26
CA THR A 29 4.34 6.58 1.53
C THR A 29 4.21 5.17 2.11
N ARG A 30 3.90 4.17 1.29
CA ARG A 30 3.84 2.77 1.72
C ARG A 30 5.13 2.31 2.39
N ILE A 31 6.26 2.58 1.75
CA ILE A 31 7.59 2.21 2.28
C ILE A 31 7.88 2.98 3.56
N LEU A 32 7.68 4.31 3.58
CA LEU A 32 7.97 5.16 4.73
C LEU A 32 7.13 4.79 5.95
N VAL A 33 5.82 4.60 5.77
CA VAL A 33 4.91 4.18 6.85
C VAL A 33 5.27 2.78 7.32
N GLY A 34 5.50 1.83 6.41
CA GLY A 34 5.90 0.47 6.76
C GLY A 34 7.22 0.44 7.55
N VAL A 35 8.23 1.22 7.13
CA VAL A 35 9.51 1.36 7.84
C VAL A 35 9.33 2.01 9.21
N ALA A 36 8.48 3.03 9.33
CA ALA A 36 8.19 3.64 10.63
C ALA A 36 7.57 2.64 11.61
N MET A 37 6.57 1.86 11.16
CA MET A 37 5.95 0.83 11.99
C MET A 37 6.95 -0.27 12.37
N LEU A 38 7.74 -0.76 11.42
CA LEU A 38 8.77 -1.76 11.68
C LEU A 38 9.85 -1.23 12.64
N GLY A 39 10.25 0.03 12.46
CA GLY A 39 11.22 0.71 13.32
C GLY A 39 10.73 0.85 14.76
N LEU A 40 9.46 1.21 14.96
CA LEU A 40 8.83 1.23 16.28
C LEU A 40 8.86 -0.16 16.93
N LEU A 41 8.53 -1.21 16.17
CA LEU A 41 8.53 -2.58 16.69
C LEU A 41 9.95 -3.08 17.01
N LEU A 42 10.92 -2.79 16.15
CA LEU A 42 12.31 -3.19 16.35
C LEU A 42 12.95 -2.49 17.54
N THR A 43 12.78 -1.18 17.65
CA THR A 43 13.35 -0.38 18.75
C THR A 43 12.80 -0.80 20.11
N ASN A 44 11.54 -1.25 20.15
CA ASN A 44 10.89 -1.70 21.38
C ASN A 44 10.94 -3.22 21.59
N PHE A 45 11.67 -3.96 20.75
CA PHE A 45 11.66 -5.42 20.79
C PHE A 45 12.09 -5.97 22.15
N THR A 46 13.14 -5.42 22.77
CA THR A 46 13.64 -5.87 24.07
C THR A 46 12.64 -5.59 25.21
N SER A 47 11.91 -4.47 25.13
CA SER A 47 10.98 -4.02 26.17
C SER A 47 9.53 -4.46 25.92
N ARG A 48 9.24 -5.18 24.84
CA ARG A 48 7.88 -5.53 24.37
C ARG A 48 6.98 -6.13 25.45
N HIS A 49 7.54 -6.95 26.35
CA HIS A 49 6.78 -7.63 27.41
C HIS A 49 6.35 -6.68 28.51
N ILE A 50 7.17 -5.68 28.84
CA ILE A 50 6.86 -4.66 29.84
C ILE A 50 5.89 -3.63 29.27
N LEU A 51 5.97 -3.35 27.96
CA LEU A 51 5.13 -2.37 27.29
C LEU A 51 3.72 -2.91 26.99
N TRP A 52 3.62 -4.08 26.36
CA TRP A 52 2.35 -4.59 25.82
C TRP A 52 2.03 -6.04 26.18
N GLY A 53 3.05 -6.82 26.55
CA GLY A 53 2.94 -8.26 26.80
C GLY A 53 2.59 -8.63 28.24
N THR A 54 3.12 -9.75 28.72
CA THR A 54 2.77 -10.34 30.02
C THR A 54 3.37 -9.59 31.21
N GLY A 55 4.37 -8.72 30.99
CA GLY A 55 5.01 -7.91 32.02
C GLY A 55 4.39 -6.53 32.21
N SER A 56 3.36 -6.18 31.44
CA SER A 56 2.73 -4.85 31.45
C SER A 56 1.55 -4.79 32.45
N PHE A 57 1.75 -5.25 33.68
CA PHE A 57 0.73 -5.24 34.73
C PHE A 57 0.16 -3.84 34.99
N TRP A 58 1.00 -2.81 34.80
CA TRP A 58 0.62 -1.41 34.95
C TRP A 58 -0.49 -0.98 33.99
N ALA A 59 -0.65 -1.66 32.86
CA ALA A 59 -1.65 -1.36 31.83
C ALA A 59 -2.99 -2.08 32.05
N GLU A 60 -3.06 -3.06 32.97
CA GLU A 60 -4.26 -3.88 33.20
C GLU A 60 -5.51 -3.08 33.54
N PRO A 61 -5.49 -2.09 34.47
CA PRO A 61 -6.68 -1.31 34.80
C PRO A 61 -7.25 -0.55 33.61
N TYR A 62 -6.41 -0.21 32.64
CA TYR A 62 -6.81 0.50 31.42
C TYR A 62 -7.36 -0.44 30.35
N ARG A 63 -6.93 -1.70 30.34
CA ARG A 63 -7.44 -2.73 29.41
C ARG A 63 -8.89 -3.09 29.73
N GLU A 64 -9.21 -3.24 31.01
CA GLU A 64 -10.54 -3.63 31.48
C GLU A 64 -11.63 -2.62 31.13
N VAL A 65 -11.26 -1.33 31.07
CA VAL A 65 -12.18 -0.22 30.79
C VAL A 65 -12.07 0.32 29.36
N ASN A 66 -11.22 -0.28 28.51
CA ASN A 66 -11.01 0.22 27.16
C ASN A 66 -12.27 0.00 26.29
N ALA A 67 -12.73 1.06 25.63
CA ALA A 67 -13.87 1.00 24.70
C ALA A 67 -13.60 0.11 23.47
N PHE A 68 -12.33 -0.16 23.15
CA PHE A 68 -11.88 -1.03 22.07
C PHE A 68 -11.50 -2.43 22.57
N GLY A 69 -12.25 -3.02 23.50
CA GLY A 69 -11.96 -4.32 24.11
C GLY A 69 -11.60 -5.43 23.09
N GLU A 70 -12.33 -5.53 21.98
CA GLU A 70 -12.05 -6.53 20.93
C GLU A 70 -10.64 -6.38 20.32
N LEU A 71 -10.12 -5.16 20.20
CA LEU A 71 -8.77 -4.91 19.72
C LEU A 71 -7.72 -5.26 20.78
N VAL A 72 -8.01 -5.01 22.06
CA VAL A 72 -7.15 -5.39 23.18
C VAL A 72 -6.97 -6.91 23.22
N ASP A 73 -8.04 -7.66 22.96
CA ASP A 73 -8.07 -9.12 23.03
C ASP A 73 -7.23 -9.80 21.94
N VAL A 74 -6.94 -9.12 20.82
CA VAL A 74 -6.08 -9.65 19.74
C VAL A 74 -4.73 -10.11 20.28
N PHE A 75 -4.12 -9.39 21.23
CA PHE A 75 -2.89 -9.84 21.91
C PHE A 75 -3.13 -10.23 23.38
N GLY A 76 -4.36 -10.63 23.73
CA GLY A 76 -4.79 -11.09 25.06
C GLY A 76 -4.25 -12.45 25.47
N VAL A 77 -2.98 -12.73 25.20
CA VAL A 77 -2.35 -14.03 25.47
C VAL A 77 -1.50 -13.98 26.73
N GLU A 78 -1.66 -14.98 27.60
CA GLU A 78 -0.88 -15.10 28.85
C GLU A 78 0.53 -15.67 28.63
N SER A 79 0.78 -16.33 27.48
CA SER A 79 2.08 -16.94 27.19
C SER A 79 3.07 -15.93 26.60
N PRO A 80 4.25 -15.69 27.22
CA PRO A 80 5.26 -14.77 26.71
C PRO A 80 5.82 -15.20 25.34
N ALA A 81 5.89 -16.52 25.10
CA ALA A 81 6.34 -17.08 23.84
C ALA A 81 5.33 -16.79 22.71
N LEU A 82 4.03 -17.01 22.98
CA LEU A 82 2.97 -16.73 22.03
C LEU A 82 2.87 -15.23 21.73
N PHE A 83 2.97 -14.38 22.75
CA PHE A 83 3.02 -12.93 22.56
C PHE A 83 4.17 -12.52 21.64
N THR A 84 5.38 -13.07 21.87
CA THR A 84 6.54 -12.78 21.02
C THR A 84 6.30 -13.24 19.58
N LEU A 85 5.69 -14.40 19.38
CA LEU A 85 5.36 -14.90 18.04
C LEU A 85 4.39 -13.97 17.31
N MET A 86 3.33 -13.51 17.98
CA MET A 86 2.36 -12.57 17.42
C MET A 86 3.00 -11.21 17.11
N TYR A 87 3.88 -10.73 17.99
CA TYR A 87 4.66 -9.52 17.77
C TYR A 87 5.56 -9.65 16.53
N MET A 88 6.24 -10.79 16.37
CA MET A 88 7.03 -11.09 15.18
C MET A 88 6.17 -11.22 13.92
N ALA A 89 4.95 -11.77 14.03
CA ALA A 89 4.01 -11.80 12.93
C ALA A 89 3.59 -10.38 12.50
N LEU A 90 3.39 -9.47 13.46
CA LEU A 90 3.12 -8.05 13.17
C LEU A 90 4.31 -7.37 12.49
N MET A 91 5.54 -7.67 12.92
CA MET A 91 6.74 -7.22 12.21
C MET A 91 6.80 -7.78 10.78
N GLY A 92 6.42 -9.04 10.59
CA GLY A 92 6.31 -9.66 9.27
C GLY A 92 5.29 -8.96 8.37
N LEU A 93 4.15 -8.54 8.92
CA LEU A 93 3.17 -7.72 8.20
C LEU A 93 3.75 -6.36 7.79
N ALA A 94 4.51 -5.70 8.67
CA ALA A 94 5.19 -4.45 8.33
C ALA A 94 6.18 -4.64 7.17
N VAL A 95 6.99 -5.71 7.20
CA VAL A 95 7.88 -6.07 6.08
C VAL A 95 7.08 -6.34 4.81
N ALA A 96 5.98 -7.08 4.89
CA ALA A 96 5.10 -7.36 3.76
C ALA A 96 4.52 -6.08 3.12
N VAL A 97 4.16 -5.09 3.93
CA VAL A 97 3.72 -3.77 3.45
C VAL A 97 4.87 -3.02 2.76
N ILE A 98 6.08 -3.05 3.33
CA ILE A 98 7.27 -2.38 2.73
C ILE A 98 7.55 -2.93 1.33
N ILE A 99 7.64 -4.26 1.20
CA ILE A 99 7.90 -4.93 -0.09
C ILE A 99 6.68 -4.87 -1.03
N GLY A 100 5.52 -4.54 -0.50
CA GLY A 100 4.27 -4.43 -1.25
C GLY A 100 3.73 -5.78 -1.72
N TRP A 101 3.65 -6.75 -0.80
CA TRP A 101 3.01 -8.05 -1.01
C TRP A 101 1.57 -8.02 -0.51
N ARG A 102 0.61 -8.41 -1.37
CA ARG A 102 -0.85 -8.37 -1.10
C ARG A 102 -1.26 -7.07 -0.39
N THR A 103 -0.85 -5.94 -0.95
CA THR A 103 -0.80 -4.61 -0.31
C THR A 103 -2.07 -4.25 0.48
N ARG A 104 -3.26 -4.49 -0.06
CA ARG A 104 -4.52 -4.19 0.64
C ARG A 104 -4.72 -5.06 1.88
N ALA A 105 -4.50 -6.36 1.76
CA ALA A 105 -4.69 -7.31 2.85
C ALA A 105 -3.63 -7.11 3.93
N THR A 106 -2.36 -6.96 3.56
CA THR A 106 -1.26 -6.77 4.52
C THR A 106 -1.34 -5.42 5.22
N THR A 107 -1.72 -4.34 4.51
CA THR A 107 -1.94 -3.03 5.12
C THR A 107 -3.12 -3.05 6.09
N LEU A 108 -4.23 -3.72 5.75
CA LEU A 108 -5.37 -3.84 6.65
C LEU A 108 -5.01 -4.63 7.92
N LEU A 109 -4.34 -5.77 7.77
CA LEU A 109 -3.88 -6.58 8.90
C LEU A 109 -2.89 -5.81 9.77
N LEU A 110 -1.97 -5.04 9.16
CA LEU A 110 -1.05 -4.17 9.88
C LEU A 110 -1.81 -3.07 10.63
N ALA A 111 -2.81 -2.44 10.03
CA ALA A 111 -3.64 -1.42 10.67
C ALA A 111 -4.34 -1.95 11.92
N ILE A 112 -4.98 -3.11 11.80
CA ILE A 112 -5.66 -3.77 12.93
C ILE A 112 -4.64 -4.17 14.00
N GLY A 113 -3.53 -4.80 13.61
CA GLY A 113 -2.51 -5.25 14.54
C GLY A 113 -1.82 -4.11 15.30
N MET A 114 -1.52 -3.01 14.63
CA MET A 114 -0.96 -1.81 15.27
C MET A 114 -1.98 -1.17 16.22
N ALA A 115 -3.25 -1.03 15.80
CA ALA A 115 -4.30 -0.50 16.67
C ALA A 115 -4.49 -1.38 17.92
N ALA A 116 -4.58 -2.71 17.74
CA ALA A 116 -4.64 -3.66 18.83
C ALA A 116 -3.48 -3.55 19.81
N LEU A 117 -2.25 -3.44 19.30
CA LEU A 117 -1.06 -3.31 20.13
C LEU A 117 -1.07 -2.01 20.94
N VAL A 118 -1.42 -0.87 20.31
CA VAL A 118 -1.50 0.44 20.97
C VAL A 118 -2.59 0.48 22.04
N GLU A 119 -3.79 -0.03 21.75
CA GLU A 119 -4.92 0.00 22.70
C GLU A 119 -4.64 -0.82 23.97
N ARG A 120 -3.78 -1.84 23.90
CA ARG A 120 -3.33 -2.59 25.09
C ARG A 120 -2.55 -1.77 26.10
N ALA A 121 -2.03 -0.62 25.68
CA ALA A 121 -1.28 0.31 26.49
C ALA A 121 -1.77 1.74 26.22
N SER A 122 -3.10 1.92 26.12
CA SER A 122 -3.77 3.19 25.79
C SER A 122 -3.16 4.45 26.45
N PRO A 123 -2.76 4.45 27.74
CA PRO A 123 -2.14 5.62 28.37
C PRO A 123 -0.78 6.03 27.78
N MET A 124 -0.06 5.12 27.12
CA MET A 124 1.19 5.41 26.40
C MET A 124 0.95 5.90 24.98
N GLY A 125 -0.30 5.81 24.48
CA GLY A 125 -0.63 6.23 23.14
C GLY A 125 -0.52 7.74 22.95
N ASP A 126 -0.11 8.15 21.76
CA ASP A 126 0.02 9.55 21.36
C ASP A 126 -0.78 9.89 20.09
N GLN A 127 -0.70 11.16 19.65
CA GLN A 127 -1.40 11.59 18.44
C GLN A 127 -0.78 11.04 17.15
N GLY A 128 0.49 10.63 17.19
CA GLY A 128 1.14 9.89 16.12
C GLY A 128 0.48 8.53 15.88
N ASP A 129 0.07 7.82 16.93
CA ASP A 129 -0.67 6.55 16.80
C ASP A 129 -2.01 6.72 16.07
N ASN A 130 -2.72 7.81 16.38
CA ASN A 130 -3.98 8.15 15.71
C ASN A 130 -3.76 8.48 14.23
N ILE A 131 -2.74 9.28 13.92
CA ILE A 131 -2.38 9.61 12.53
C ILE A 131 -1.94 8.34 11.79
N ALA A 132 -1.18 7.46 12.42
CA ALA A 132 -0.76 6.19 11.84
C ALA A 132 -1.97 5.28 11.52
N ARG A 133 -2.93 5.18 12.44
CA ARG A 133 -4.17 4.41 12.25
C ARG A 133 -4.96 4.92 11.05
N ILE A 134 -5.18 6.24 10.98
CA ILE A 134 -5.89 6.86 9.85
C ILE A 134 -5.10 6.66 8.56
N GLY A 135 -3.78 6.89 8.58
CA GLY A 135 -2.90 6.72 7.42
C GLY A 135 -2.93 5.30 6.85
N LEU A 136 -2.83 4.29 7.73
CA LEU A 136 -2.91 2.88 7.33
C LEU A 136 -4.29 2.54 6.75
N LEU A 137 -5.38 3.01 7.36
CA LEU A 137 -6.73 2.80 6.84
C LEU A 137 -6.94 3.46 5.47
N LEU A 138 -6.44 4.68 5.29
CA LEU A 138 -6.49 5.37 4.00
C LEU A 138 -5.66 4.63 2.94
N MET A 139 -4.48 4.11 3.32
CA MET A 139 -3.63 3.34 2.41
C MET A 139 -4.29 2.05 1.89
N VAL A 140 -5.22 1.44 2.64
CA VAL A 140 -6.02 0.29 2.16
C VAL A 140 -6.86 0.66 0.94
N LEU A 141 -7.33 1.91 0.88
CA LEU A 141 -8.15 2.43 -0.22
C LEU A 141 -7.31 3.01 -1.37
N MET A 142 -6.04 3.34 -1.12
CA MET A 142 -5.13 3.94 -2.10
C MET A 142 -4.47 2.87 -2.98
N ASN A 143 -4.12 3.25 -4.23
CA ASN A 143 -3.26 2.41 -5.08
C ASN A 143 -1.79 2.57 -4.67
N THR A 144 -1.39 1.86 -3.62
CA THR A 144 -0.02 1.85 -3.10
C THR A 144 0.86 0.76 -3.74
N SER A 145 0.32 -0.08 -4.63
CA SER A 145 1.03 -1.16 -5.31
C SER A 145 1.58 -0.77 -6.69
N ALA A 146 1.24 0.41 -7.20
CA ALA A 146 1.59 0.83 -8.56
C ALA A 146 3.11 0.83 -8.86
N HIS A 147 3.95 1.14 -7.87
CA HIS A 147 5.41 1.11 -8.02
C HIS A 147 6.09 0.41 -6.84
N TRP A 148 7.25 -0.18 -7.13
CA TRP A 148 8.13 -0.83 -6.15
C TRP A 148 7.42 -1.88 -5.29
N SER A 149 6.40 -2.55 -5.84
CA SER A 149 5.56 -3.54 -5.16
C SER A 149 5.69 -4.88 -5.87
N LEU A 150 5.62 -5.99 -5.13
CA LEU A 150 5.52 -7.31 -5.75
C LEU A 150 4.19 -7.53 -6.50
N ASP A 151 3.13 -6.82 -6.09
CA ASP A 151 1.81 -6.88 -6.73
C ASP A 151 1.67 -5.95 -7.96
N ALA A 152 2.74 -5.32 -8.45
CA ALA A 152 2.65 -4.34 -9.54
C ALA A 152 2.09 -4.95 -10.84
N ASP A 153 2.41 -6.22 -11.11
CA ASP A 153 2.06 -6.91 -12.36
C ASP A 153 0.55 -7.25 -12.46
N ASP A 154 -0.14 -7.44 -11.33
CA ASP A 154 -1.57 -7.80 -11.30
C ASP A 154 -2.48 -6.63 -11.74
N VAL A 155 -2.03 -5.37 -11.53
CA VAL A 155 -2.78 -4.16 -11.88
C VAL A 155 -2.68 -3.86 -13.38
N ASP A 156 -1.52 -4.11 -13.99
CA ASP A 156 -1.31 -4.00 -15.42
C ASP A 156 -2.11 -5.08 -16.18
N ALA A 157 -2.22 -6.29 -15.64
CA ALA A 157 -3.08 -7.34 -16.18
C ALA A 157 -4.58 -7.00 -16.11
N ALA A 158 -5.05 -6.39 -15.01
CA ALA A 158 -6.45 -5.99 -14.85
C ALA A 158 -6.82 -4.75 -15.69
N SER A 159 -5.88 -3.83 -15.94
CA SER A 159 -6.10 -2.66 -16.79
C SER A 159 -5.95 -2.93 -18.29
N SER A 160 -5.20 -3.99 -18.66
CA SER A 160 -5.11 -4.49 -20.03
C SER A 160 -6.22 -5.50 -20.39
N ALA A 161 -7.02 -5.93 -19.41
CA ALA A 161 -8.20 -6.74 -19.65
C ALA A 161 -9.19 -5.99 -20.56
N PRO A 162 -9.54 -6.54 -21.73
CA PRO A 162 -10.49 -5.90 -22.62
C PRO A 162 -11.83 -5.69 -21.88
N PRO A 163 -12.52 -4.55 -22.05
CA PRO A 163 -13.78 -4.31 -21.38
C PRO A 163 -14.77 -5.44 -21.71
N PRO A 164 -15.59 -5.91 -20.74
CA PRO A 164 -16.56 -6.95 -20.99
C PRO A 164 -17.54 -6.48 -22.07
N GLY A 165 -17.47 -7.13 -23.26
CA GLY A 165 -18.20 -6.73 -24.48
C GLY A 165 -17.33 -6.45 -25.71
N SER A 166 -16.01 -6.52 -25.61
CA SER A 166 -15.09 -6.22 -26.72
C SER A 166 -14.83 -7.37 -27.72
N TRP A 167 -15.55 -8.50 -27.60
CA TRP A 167 -15.50 -9.62 -28.55
C TRP A 167 -15.94 -9.25 -29.98
N ALA A 168 -16.46 -8.05 -30.20
CA ALA A 168 -16.94 -7.57 -31.50
C ALA A 168 -15.91 -6.78 -32.34
N ARG A 169 -14.60 -6.82 -32.02
CA ARG A 169 -13.58 -6.15 -32.85
C ARG A 169 -12.38 -7.01 -33.25
N SER A 170 -12.61 -8.27 -33.61
CA SER A 170 -11.77 -8.94 -34.61
C SER A 170 -12.22 -8.52 -36.02
N ARG A 171 -12.11 -7.23 -36.35
CA ARG A 171 -12.05 -6.85 -37.76
C ARG A 171 -10.69 -7.28 -38.26
N THR A 172 -10.69 -8.41 -38.97
CA THR A 172 -9.64 -8.85 -39.88
C THR A 172 -9.08 -7.64 -40.63
N CYS A 173 -7.93 -7.12 -40.20
CA CYS A 173 -7.12 -6.26 -41.04
C CYS A 173 -6.31 -7.20 -41.95
N GLY A 174 -7.02 -7.77 -42.93
CA GLY A 174 -6.42 -8.46 -44.05
C GLY A 174 -6.06 -7.43 -45.10
N THR A 175 -4.75 -7.20 -45.27
CA THR A 175 -4.07 -6.51 -46.39
C THR A 175 -4.18 -4.98 -46.50
N PRO A 176 -3.06 -4.28 -46.86
CA PRO A 176 -3.03 -2.83 -46.98
C PRO A 176 -3.50 -2.42 -48.38
N CYS A 177 -4.70 -1.85 -48.50
CA CYS A 177 -5.09 -1.15 -49.72
C CYS A 177 -4.36 0.20 -49.77
N ARG A 178 -3.26 0.22 -50.53
CA ARG A 178 -2.51 1.43 -50.87
C ARG A 178 -3.34 2.27 -51.84
N CYS A 179 -3.90 3.40 -51.39
CA CYS A 179 -4.55 4.35 -52.27
C CYS A 179 -3.49 5.04 -53.15
N SER A 180 -3.52 4.79 -54.46
CA SER A 180 -2.73 5.53 -55.45
C SER A 180 -3.50 6.80 -55.86
N PRO A 181 -2.86 7.97 -55.98
CA PRO A 181 -3.53 9.19 -56.41
C PRO A 181 -3.56 9.23 -57.95
N GLY A 182 -4.68 8.83 -58.55
CA GLY A 182 -4.93 9.09 -59.97
C GLY A 182 -5.85 8.10 -60.68
N GLY A 183 -7.04 8.57 -61.07
CA GLY A 183 -7.73 8.20 -62.31
C GLY A 183 -8.56 6.90 -62.36
N GLY A 184 -9.90 7.07 -62.38
CA GLY A 184 -10.83 6.13 -63.04
C GLY A 184 -11.74 5.29 -62.12
N PRO A 185 -13.01 5.03 -62.51
CA PRO A 185 -13.95 4.30 -61.67
C PRO A 185 -13.74 2.80 -61.82
N VAL A 186 -13.36 2.11 -60.73
CA VAL A 186 -13.30 0.64 -60.73
C VAL A 186 -14.43 0.08 -59.89
N SER A 187 -15.33 -0.56 -60.63
CA SER A 187 -16.36 -1.53 -60.27
C SER A 187 -16.22 -2.19 -58.91
N SER A 188 -17.31 -2.12 -58.15
CA SER A 188 -17.57 -2.90 -56.93
C SER A 188 -17.72 -4.38 -57.27
N THR A 189 -16.70 -5.20 -57.02
CA THR A 189 -16.91 -6.64 -56.87
C THR A 189 -15.83 -7.21 -55.94
N MET A 190 -16.30 -8.00 -54.97
CA MET A 190 -15.55 -8.89 -54.06
C MET A 190 -14.90 -8.25 -52.82
N CYS A 191 -15.71 -8.09 -51.78
CA CYS A 191 -15.40 -8.68 -50.47
C CYS A 191 -16.46 -9.77 -50.21
N ARG A 192 -16.05 -11.03 -50.09
CA ARG A 192 -16.79 -12.08 -49.38
C ARG A 192 -16.08 -12.34 -48.07
#